data_AF-A0A6M2AET2-F1
#
_entry.id   AF-A0A6M2AET2-F1
#
_cell.length_a   1.000
_cell.length_b   1.000
_cell.length_c   1.000
_cell.angle_alpha   90.00
_cell.angle_beta   90.00
_cell.angle_gamma   90.00
#
_symmetry.space_group_name_H-M   'P 1'
#
loop_
_entity.id
_entity.type
_entity.pdbx_description
1 polymer ?
#
loop_
_entity_poly.entity_id
_entity_poly.type
_entity_poly.pdbx_seq_one_letter_code
_entity_poly.pdbx_strand_id
1 'polypeptide(L)'
;MTYLRSLFLNFLIVFFVARVMPGIHIKFYENVPNIGADILFSAALGFLNSIIVPTLVAMEVKITNLKIAIIGFLISYISFIIISIVDFGITANILGILIGGSLVWIFSFFTNYLELKHLKK
;
A
#
# COMPACT_ATOMS: atom_id res chain seq x y z
N MET A 1 -3.17 0.08 17.40
CA MET A 1 -1.99 -0.51 16.75
C MET A 1 -0.87 0.50 16.81
N THR A 2 0.38 0.10 17.04
CA THR A 2 1.51 1.04 16.98
C THR A 2 1.92 1.29 15.53
N TYR A 3 2.52 2.45 15.26
CA TYR A 3 3.03 2.80 13.93
C TYR A 3 3.93 1.72 13.32
N LEU A 4 4.91 1.21 14.08
CA LEU A 4 5.82 0.16 13.59
C LEU A 4 5.08 -1.12 13.16
N ARG A 5 4.03 -1.52 13.89
CA ARG A 5 3.19 -2.66 13.51
C ARG A 5 2.37 -2.33 12.26
N SER A 6 1.89 -1.09 12.13
CA SER A 6 1.17 -0.57 10.96
C SER A 6 2.03 -0.61 9.71
N LEU A 7 3.26 -0.09 9.79
CA LEU A 7 4.25 -0.14 8.72
C LEU A 7 4.53 -1.57 8.28
N PHE A 8 4.86 -2.45 9.24
CA PHE A 8 5.21 -3.83 8.92
C PHE A 8 4.06 -4.59 8.26
N LEU A 9 2.83 -4.44 8.75
CA LEU A 9 1.67 -5.08 8.14
C LEU A 9 1.35 -4.52 6.75
N ASN A 10 1.36 -3.19 6.57
CA ASN A 10 1.15 -2.59 5.25
C ASN A 10 2.22 -3.05 4.24
N PHE A 11 3.49 -3.12 4.66
CA PHE A 11 4.56 -3.70 3.83
C PHE A 11 4.24 -5.14 3.42
N LEU A 12 3.95 -6.02 4.37
CA LEU A 12 3.69 -7.43 4.10
C LEU A 12 2.50 -7.62 3.15
N ILE A 13 1.43 -6.85 3.35
CA ILE A 13 0.24 -6.94 2.50
C ILE A 13 0.57 -6.54 1.07
N VAL A 14 1.28 -5.42 0.86
CA VAL A 14 1.67 -5.01 -0.50
C VAL A 14 2.59 -6.06 -1.12
N PHE A 15 3.55 -6.57 -0.35
CA PHE A 15 4.49 -7.60 -0.79
C PHE A 15 3.80 -8.88 -1.25
N PHE A 16 2.86 -9.41 -0.46
CA PHE A 16 2.10 -10.59 -0.85
C PHE A 16 1.16 -10.30 -2.02
N VAL A 17 0.51 -9.15 -2.04
CA VAL A 17 -0.35 -8.73 -3.15
C VAL A 17 0.44 -8.72 -4.46
N ALA A 18 1.63 -8.11 -4.46
CA ALA A 18 2.47 -8.00 -5.64
C ALA A 18 2.95 -9.36 -6.21
N ARG A 19 3.01 -10.41 -5.37
CA ARG A 19 3.50 -11.75 -5.75
C ARG A 19 2.42 -12.76 -6.05
N VAL A 20 1.25 -12.63 -5.42
CA VAL A 20 0.22 -13.68 -5.43
C VAL A 20 -1.01 -13.25 -6.22
N MET A 21 -1.28 -11.95 -6.35
CA MET A 21 -2.52 -11.52 -7.00
C MET A 21 -2.43 -11.63 -8.52
N PRO A 22 -3.52 -12.09 -9.16
CA PRO A 22 -3.59 -12.16 -10.61
C PRO A 22 -3.50 -10.75 -11.22
N GLY A 23 -2.89 -10.66 -12.40
CA GLY A 23 -2.74 -9.40 -13.14
C GLY A 23 -1.61 -8.50 -12.64
N ILE A 24 -0.83 -8.95 -11.65
CA ILE A 24 0.43 -8.32 -11.26
C ILE A 24 1.57 -9.26 -11.67
N HIS A 25 2.58 -8.70 -12.33
CA HIS A 25 3.71 -9.46 -12.86
C HIS A 25 5.01 -8.83 -12.40
N ILE A 26 5.87 -9.64 -11.79
CA ILE A 26 7.26 -9.27 -11.54
C ILE A 26 8.04 -9.58 -12.81
N LYS A 27 8.73 -8.56 -13.33
CA LYS A 27 9.58 -8.74 -14.50
C LYS A 27 10.91 -9.38 -14.09
N PHE A 28 11.35 -10.31 -14.92
CA PHE A 28 12.63 -11.00 -14.76
C PHE A 28 13.63 -10.32 -15.70
N TYR A 29 14.74 -9.85 -15.15
CA TYR A 29 15.88 -9.39 -15.94
C TYR A 29 16.89 -10.54 -15.95
N GLU A 30 17.32 -11.01 -17.12
CA GLU A 30 18.28 -12.12 -17.26
C GLU A 30 17.92 -13.41 -16.50
N ASN A 31 16.64 -13.82 -16.53
CA ASN A 31 16.12 -15.00 -15.81
C ASN A 31 16.21 -14.94 -14.27
N VAL A 32 16.62 -13.80 -13.70
CA VAL A 32 16.56 -13.55 -12.26
C VAL A 32 15.37 -12.63 -11.97
N PRO A 33 14.49 -12.98 -11.01
CA PRO A 33 13.43 -12.06 -10.64
C PRO A 33 14.07 -10.75 -10.18
N ASN A 34 13.49 -9.62 -10.58
CA ASN A 34 13.94 -8.32 -10.08
C ASN A 34 13.46 -8.13 -8.62
N ILE A 35 13.97 -8.97 -7.71
CA ILE A 35 13.60 -9.08 -6.29
C ILE A 35 13.86 -7.74 -5.55
N GLY A 36 14.73 -6.88 -6.10
CA GLY A 36 14.94 -5.55 -5.53
C GLY A 36 13.73 -4.66 -5.74
N ALA A 37 13.13 -4.69 -6.92
CA ALA A 37 12.14 -3.71 -7.30
C ALA A 37 10.76 -3.97 -6.66
N ASP A 38 10.40 -5.24 -6.45
CA ASP A 38 9.17 -5.59 -5.74
C ASP A 38 9.23 -5.33 -4.24
N ILE A 39 10.38 -5.57 -3.61
CA ILE A 39 10.62 -5.18 -2.23
C ILE A 39 10.56 -3.66 -2.08
N LEU A 40 11.19 -2.91 -2.98
CA LEU A 40 11.18 -1.44 -2.95
C LEU A 40 9.77 -0.87 -3.14
N PHE A 41 9.00 -1.38 -4.11
CA PHE A 41 7.61 -0.99 -4.29
C PHE A 41 6.78 -1.28 -3.04
N SER A 42 6.95 -2.47 -2.46
CA SER A 42 6.21 -2.88 -1.26
C SER A 42 6.56 -2.04 -0.04
N ALA A 43 7.84 -1.69 0.12
CA ALA A 43 8.31 -0.82 1.19
C ALA A 43 7.78 0.60 1.02
N ALA A 44 7.86 1.17 -0.19
CA ALA A 44 7.37 2.52 -0.47
C ALA A 44 5.86 2.62 -0.27
N LEU A 45 5.08 1.72 -0.87
CA LEU A 45 3.62 1.75 -0.75
C LEU A 45 3.15 1.38 0.66
N GLY A 46 3.85 0.46 1.31
CA GLY A 46 3.59 0.12 2.72
C GLY A 46 3.81 1.31 3.64
N PHE A 47 4.92 2.03 3.44
CA PHE A 47 5.23 3.27 4.16
C PHE A 47 4.18 4.34 3.93
N LEU A 48 3.85 4.65 2.66
CA LEU A 48 2.84 5.66 2.30
C LEU A 48 1.48 5.36 2.93
N ASN A 49 1.05 4.10 2.95
CA ASN A 49 -0.20 3.72 3.62
C ASN A 49 -0.10 3.83 5.14
N SER A 50 1.02 3.44 5.75
CA SER A 50 1.18 3.48 7.21
C SER A 50 1.29 4.90 7.79
N ILE A 51 1.74 5.88 7.00
CA ILE A 51 1.97 7.25 7.49
C ILE A 51 0.70 8.11 7.46
N ILE A 52 -0.42 7.61 6.91
CA ILE A 52 -1.67 8.39 6.75
C ILE A 52 -2.12 8.98 8.11
N VAL A 53 -2.36 8.13 9.11
CA VAL A 53 -2.79 8.61 10.44
C VAL A 53 -1.73 9.45 11.14
N PRO A 54 -0.44 9.02 11.24
CA PRO A 54 0.61 9.86 11.81
C PRO A 54 0.68 11.27 11.18
N THR A 55 0.56 11.37 9.85
CA THR A 55 0.59 12.65 9.13
C THR A 55 -0.63 13.51 9.47
N LEU A 56 -1.83 12.91 9.46
CA LEU A 56 -3.06 13.64 9.81
C LEU A 56 -3.05 14.14 11.25
N VAL A 57 -2.44 13.39 12.18
CA VAL A 57 -2.24 13.82 13.56
C VAL A 57 -1.25 14.97 13.64
N ALA A 58 -0.10 14.86 12.97
CA ALA A 58 0.93 15.90 12.95
C ALA A 58 0.43 17.23 12.35
N MET A 59 -0.53 17.16 11.42
CA MET A 59 -1.17 18.34 10.83
C MET A 59 -2.35 18.89 11.65
N GLU A 60 -2.65 18.32 12.82
CA GLU A 60 -3.79 18.68 13.69
C GLU A 60 -5.15 18.67 12.96
N VAL A 61 -5.27 17.85 11.90
CA VAL A 61 -6.49 17.77 11.10
C VAL A 61 -7.51 16.88 11.80
N LYS A 62 -8.78 17.31 11.86
CA LYS A 62 -9.88 16.44 12.33
C LYS A 62 -9.92 15.14 11.52
N ILE A 63 -9.55 14.03 12.16
CA ILE A 63 -9.46 12.70 11.52
C ILE A 63 -10.82 12.00 11.55
N THR A 64 -11.32 11.64 10.37
CA THR A 64 -12.53 10.82 10.19
C THR A 64 -12.19 9.54 9.44
N ASN A 65 -12.95 8.47 9.68
CA ASN A 65 -12.76 7.20 8.97
C ASN A 65 -12.89 7.37 7.45
N LEU A 66 -13.79 8.25 7.00
CA LEU A 66 -13.96 8.56 5.58
C LEU A 66 -12.69 9.17 4.97
N LYS A 67 -12.00 10.10 5.66
CA LYS A 67 -10.74 10.67 5.17
C LYS A 67 -9.65 9.61 5.05
N ILE A 68 -9.51 8.74 6.06
CA ILE A 68 -8.54 7.64 6.02
C ILE A 68 -8.83 6.74 4.81
N ALA A 69 -10.09 6.37 4.60
CA ALA A 69 -10.50 5.55 3.48
C ALA A 69 -10.18 6.21 2.13
N ILE A 70 -10.49 7.50 1.95
CA ILE A 70 -10.22 8.22 0.70
C ILE A 70 -8.72 8.35 0.43
N ILE A 71 -7.93 8.75 1.43
CA ILE A 71 -6.47 8.90 1.27
C ILE A 71 -5.83 7.55 0.95
N GLY A 72 -6.19 6.50 1.70
CA GLY A 72 -5.70 5.14 1.44
C GLY A 72 -6.12 4.62 0.07
N PHE A 73 -7.34 4.94 -0.39
CA PHE A 73 -7.82 4.57 -1.72
C PHE A 73 -6.96 5.23 -2.80
N LEU A 74 -6.76 6.55 -2.70
CA LEU A 74 -5.93 7.31 -3.63
C LEU A 74 -4.50 6.76 -3.68
N ILE A 75 -3.84 6.60 -2.52
CA ILE A 75 -2.47 6.09 -2.44
C ILE A 75 -2.37 4.70 -3.07
N SER A 76 -3.29 3.80 -2.72
CA SER A 76 -3.24 2.41 -3.19
C SER A 76 -3.48 2.33 -4.70
N TYR A 77 -4.58 2.88 -5.20
CA TYR A 77 -4.93 2.81 -6.63
C TYR A 77 -3.95 3.57 -7.52
N ILE A 78 -3.56 4.78 -7.14
CA ILE A 78 -2.59 5.57 -7.92
C ILE A 78 -1.27 4.81 -8.02
N SER A 79 -0.82 4.14 -6.97
CA SER A 79 0.42 3.36 -7.02
C SER A 79 0.34 2.19 -8.01
N PHE A 80 -0.80 1.47 -8.05
CA PHE A 80 -1.01 0.41 -9.04
C PHE A 80 -1.16 0.94 -10.47
N ILE A 81 -1.78 2.11 -10.65
CA ILE A 81 -1.83 2.79 -11.95
C ILE A 81 -0.43 3.22 -12.40
N ILE A 82 0.40 3.74 -11.49
CA ILE A 82 1.77 4.16 -11.81
C ILE A 82 2.59 2.98 -12.33
N ILE A 83 2.57 1.83 -11.65
CA ILE A 83 3.32 0.64 -12.11
C ILE A 83 2.70 -0.01 -13.36
N SER A 84 1.49 0.37 -13.76
CA SER A 84 0.91 -0.06 -15.05
C SER A 84 1.47 0.73 -16.23
N ILE A 85 1.96 1.95 -15.99
CA ILE A 85 2.48 2.87 -17.00
C ILE A 85 4.01 2.84 -17.02
N VAL A 86 4.62 2.87 -15.82
CA VAL A 86 6.07 2.96 -15.63
C VAL A 86 6.61 1.59 -15.24
N ASP A 87 7.61 1.14 -15.97
CA ASP A 87 8.25 -0.15 -15.72
C ASP A 87 9.26 -0.07 -14.57
N PHE A 88 8.80 -0.34 -13.36
CA PHE A 88 9.63 -0.44 -12.16
C PHE A 88 10.01 -1.89 -11.84
N GLY A 89 10.06 -2.80 -12.81
CA GLY A 89 10.32 -4.22 -12.53
C GLY A 89 9.13 -4.98 -11.91
N ILE A 90 8.04 -4.27 -11.58
CA ILE A 90 6.69 -4.83 -11.43
C ILE A 90 5.79 -4.09 -12.40
N THR A 91 4.85 -4.81 -13.01
CA THR A 91 3.76 -4.22 -13.77
C THR A 91 2.40 -4.76 -13.35
N ALA A 92 1.37 -3.93 -13.41
CA ALA A 92 -0.01 -4.34 -13.21
C ALA A 92 -0.84 -4.12 -14.48
N ASN A 93 -1.69 -5.08 -14.84
CA ASN A 93 -2.75 -4.88 -15.81
C ASN A 93 -4.03 -4.36 -15.12
N ILE A 94 -5.10 -4.12 -15.87
CA ILE A 94 -6.37 -3.59 -15.35
C ILE A 94 -6.89 -4.43 -14.16
N LEU A 95 -6.81 -5.76 -14.27
CA LEU A 95 -7.26 -6.68 -13.22
C LEU A 95 -6.36 -6.57 -11.98
N GLY A 96 -5.04 -6.48 -12.17
CA GLY A 96 -4.07 -6.27 -11.09
C GLY A 96 -4.27 -4.94 -10.36
N ILE A 97 -4.63 -3.87 -11.09
CA ILE A 97 -4.97 -2.57 -10.49
C ILE A 97 -6.20 -2.69 -9.60
N LEU A 98 -7.27 -3.31 -10.11
CA LEU A 98 -8.53 -3.44 -9.38
C LEU A 98 -8.36 -4.30 -8.13
N ILE A 99 -7.78 -5.49 -8.26
CA ILE A 99 -7.66 -6.44 -7.14
C ILE A 99 -6.57 -6.01 -6.17
N GLY A 100 -5.38 -5.65 -6.68
CA GLY A 100 -4.27 -5.21 -5.86
C GLY A 100 -4.57 -3.90 -5.14
N GLY A 101 -5.12 -2.92 -5.86
CA GLY A 101 -5.57 -1.65 -5.29
C GLY A 101 -6.62 -1.84 -4.20
N SER A 102 -7.65 -2.67 -4.45
CA SER A 102 -8.71 -2.95 -3.47
C SER A 102 -8.16 -3.60 -2.19
N LEU A 103 -7.33 -4.64 -2.33
CA LEU A 103 -6.79 -5.36 -1.17
C LEU A 103 -5.89 -4.47 -0.33
N VAL A 104 -4.92 -3.80 -0.96
CA VAL A 104 -4.01 -2.89 -0.25
C VAL A 104 -4.80 -1.76 0.41
N TRP A 105 -5.81 -1.22 -0.26
CA TRP A 105 -6.67 -0.19 0.31
C TRP A 105 -7.44 -0.67 1.55
N ILE A 106 -8.10 -1.83 1.47
CA ILE A 106 -8.88 -2.39 2.59
C ILE A 106 -7.99 -2.56 3.82
N PHE A 107 -6.82 -3.16 3.64
CA PHE A 107 -5.88 -3.37 4.74
C PHE A 107 -5.27 -2.06 5.25
N SER A 108 -4.93 -1.13 4.36
CA SER A 108 -4.49 0.22 4.73
C SER A 108 -5.54 0.92 5.60
N PHE A 109 -6.82 0.84 5.22
CA PHE A 109 -7.91 1.38 6.03
C PHE A 109 -7.98 0.73 7.41
N PHE A 110 -7.93 -0.60 7.50
CA PHE A 110 -7.99 -1.31 8.78
C PHE A 110 -6.82 -0.98 9.69
N THR A 111 -5.59 -0.98 9.17
CA THR A 111 -4.38 -0.69 9.96
C THR A 111 -4.41 0.73 10.52
N ASN A 112 -4.73 1.72 9.68
CA ASN A 112 -4.89 3.11 10.09
C ASN A 112 -6.06 3.32 11.06
N TYR A 113 -7.20 2.64 10.85
CA TYR A 113 -8.33 2.69 11.78
C TYR A 113 -7.94 2.19 13.18
N LEU A 114 -7.21 1.08 13.25
CA LEU A 114 -6.72 0.51 14.52
C LEU A 114 -5.64 1.38 15.18
N GLU A 115 -4.86 2.11 14.40
CA GLU A 115 -3.90 3.09 14.90
C GLU A 115 -4.60 4.32 15.48
N LEU A 116 -5.57 4.90 14.77
CA LEU A 116 -6.39 6.00 15.28
C LEU A 116 -7.12 5.62 16.57
N LYS A 117 -7.68 4.41 16.65
CA LYS A 117 -8.35 3.91 17.86
C LYS A 117 -7.38 3.77 19.04
N HIS A 118 -6.10 3.51 18.78
CA HIS A 118 -5.08 3.42 19.82
C HIS A 118 -4.65 4.80 20.32
N LEU A 119 -4.54 5.80 19.44
CA LEU A 119 -4.18 7.17 19.81
C LEU A 119 -5.29 7.92 20.55
N LYS A 120 -6.55 7.49 20.41
CA LYS A 120 -7.70 8.04 21.13
C LYS A 120 -7.97 7.39 22.50
N LYS A 121 -7.20 6.36 22.86
CA LYS A 121 -7.23 5.76 24.20
C LYS A 121 -6.25 6.50 25.09
#